data_AF-A0A832J5F8-F1
#
_entry.id   AF-A0A832J5F8-F1
#
_cell.length_a   1.000
_cell.length_b   1.000
_cell.length_c   1.000
_cell.angle_alpha   90.00
_cell.angle_beta   90.00
_cell.angle_gamma   90.00
#
_symmetry.space_group_name_H-M   'P 1'
#
loop_
_entity.id
_entity.type
_entity.pdbx_description
1 polymer ?
#
loop_
_entity_poly.entity_id
_entity_poly.type
_entity_poly.pdbx_seq_one_letter_code
_entity_poly.pdbx_strand_id
1 'polypeptide(L)'
;MDADLRHAADFEFAQVSKSNNRLVNDDNLASNEDNLKAIQTLTIYRSFRFGELFDLLVTDNRSYRSDHAVPEEISATQPGFMHPRMVMPLQLVNELDAGRTANNGDPDTFVVAGGLIFNPRYNSPAGSMLGARQKQWWKDTLLRSQSRWRFWGNSVPMMRFLADLSSLGSGLPDVVISSDSWDGYATERNELMQFLKTNNINNLISLSGDLHGHFAGTVMDNHDSAELASATVAELVCGSISSISMFAAIKQLSYRENPTELEQLLQRLISYETAQSTANNPVHVNNLNNTLTRGVLASLAAAASQTETTLDTEPDQRPNPHIKYADTDGHGYGLIDVTSDQLRATLVTIDGITLDTGSDSPGKQREASFVIPHVNAGEATSISEAEIIGTPPFPISP
;
A
#
# COMPACT_ATOMS: atom_id res chain seq x y z
N MET A 1 -35.99 0.43 22.73
CA MET A 1 -35.19 1.31 23.60
C MET A 1 -33.77 0.76 23.53
N ASP A 2 -33.07 0.91 22.41
CA ASP A 2 -32.41 2.15 21.95
C ASP A 2 -31.53 2.77 23.04
N ALA A 3 -30.31 2.24 23.14
CA ALA A 3 -29.23 2.79 23.95
C ALA A 3 -27.87 2.25 23.46
N ASP A 4 -27.55 2.34 22.15
CA ASP A 4 -26.12 2.36 21.76
C ASP A 4 -25.84 2.91 20.35
N LEU A 5 -26.59 3.93 19.92
CA LEU A 5 -26.17 4.77 18.79
C LEU A 5 -25.19 5.83 19.30
N ARG A 6 -23.97 5.42 19.67
CA ARG A 6 -22.90 6.33 20.07
C ARG A 6 -22.32 7.04 18.84
N HIS A 7 -22.78 8.27 18.62
CA HIS A 7 -21.99 9.31 17.95
C HIS A 7 -20.72 9.57 18.79
N ALA A 8 -19.58 9.89 18.17
CA ALA A 8 -18.26 10.02 18.80
C ALA A 8 -18.21 11.05 19.95
N ALA A 9 -18.64 10.61 21.14
CA ALA A 9 -18.63 11.34 22.40
C ALA A 9 -17.76 10.61 23.45
N ASP A 10 -17.01 9.60 23.01
CA ASP A 10 -16.12 8.72 23.77
C ASP A 10 -14.70 9.26 23.91
N PHE A 11 -14.41 10.46 23.38
CA PHE A 11 -13.12 11.10 23.59
C PHE A 11 -13.07 11.78 24.97
N GLU A 12 -12.32 11.19 25.88
CA GLU A 12 -12.03 11.76 27.19
C GLU A 12 -10.63 12.38 27.20
N PHE A 13 -10.45 13.52 27.86
CA PHE A 13 -9.12 14.10 28.02
C PHE A 13 -8.30 13.28 29.02
N ALA A 14 -7.08 12.89 28.66
CA ALA A 14 -6.09 12.36 29.59
C ALA A 14 -4.81 13.18 29.56
N GLN A 15 -4.21 13.36 30.73
CA GLN A 15 -2.83 13.82 30.80
C GLN A 15 -1.89 12.64 30.60
N VAL A 16 -0.96 12.81 29.67
CA VAL A 16 0.09 11.84 29.36
C VAL A 16 1.45 12.51 29.49
N SER A 17 2.43 11.75 29.98
CA SER A 17 3.83 12.16 29.97
C SER A 17 4.59 11.49 28.83
N LYS A 18 5.65 12.12 28.35
CA LYS A 18 6.57 11.46 27.43
C LYS A 18 7.30 10.35 28.18
N SER A 19 7.03 9.10 27.82
CA SER A 19 7.70 7.92 28.37
C SER A 19 8.25 7.03 27.25
N ASN A 20 9.15 6.12 27.61
CA ASN A 20 9.76 5.21 26.65
C ASN A 20 8.75 4.13 26.22
N ASN A 21 8.54 4.00 24.91
CA ASN A 21 7.61 3.05 24.30
C ASN A 21 8.28 1.79 23.72
N ARG A 22 9.59 1.57 23.99
CA ARG A 22 10.34 0.41 23.48
C ARG A 22 9.94 -0.94 24.10
N LEU A 23 9.25 -0.94 25.23
CA LEU A 23 8.74 -2.18 25.83
C LEU A 23 7.33 -2.46 25.31
N VAL A 24 7.20 -3.61 24.64
CA VAL A 24 5.95 -4.09 24.05
C VAL A 24 5.47 -5.34 24.77
N ASN A 25 4.16 -5.59 24.71
CA ASN A 25 3.56 -6.85 25.17
C ASN A 25 3.65 -7.93 24.08
N ASP A 26 3.08 -9.12 24.34
CA ASP A 26 3.05 -10.23 23.36
C ASP A 26 2.25 -9.95 22.08
N ASP A 27 1.36 -8.96 22.11
CA ASP A 27 0.61 -8.47 20.94
C ASP A 27 1.39 -7.40 20.15
N ASN A 28 2.65 -7.15 20.52
CA ASN A 28 3.53 -6.13 19.95
C ASN A 28 3.02 -4.68 20.12
N LEU A 29 2.18 -4.45 21.13
CA LEU A 29 1.69 -3.13 21.51
C LEU A 29 2.60 -2.52 22.59
N ALA A 30 3.01 -1.28 22.41
CA ALA A 30 3.70 -0.52 23.45
C ALA A 30 2.76 -0.31 24.66
N SER A 31 2.95 -1.07 25.73
CA SER A 31 1.97 -1.16 26.83
C SER A 31 2.32 -0.31 28.05
N ASN A 32 3.12 0.74 27.88
CA ASN A 32 3.40 1.69 28.96
C ASN A 32 2.13 2.50 29.30
N GLU A 33 2.04 2.98 30.55
CA GLU A 33 0.84 3.62 31.09
C GLU A 33 0.39 4.84 30.26
N ASP A 34 1.32 5.71 29.86
CA ASP A 34 1.00 6.91 29.08
C ASP A 34 0.48 6.57 27.68
N ASN A 35 1.08 5.57 27.02
CA ASN A 35 0.62 5.13 25.71
C ASN A 35 -0.77 4.51 25.78
N LEU A 36 -1.03 3.67 26.79
CA LEU A 36 -2.36 3.08 26.98
C LEU A 36 -3.41 4.15 27.27
N LYS A 37 -3.09 5.18 28.07
CA LYS A 37 -3.96 6.34 28.28
C LYS A 37 -4.23 7.06 26.96
N ALA A 38 -3.19 7.40 26.19
CA ALA A 38 -3.35 8.11 24.91
C ALA A 38 -4.26 7.35 23.93
N ILE A 39 -4.03 6.06 23.73
CA ILE A 39 -4.83 5.22 22.83
C ILE A 39 -6.30 5.16 23.27
N GLN A 40 -6.55 5.02 24.57
CA GLN A 40 -7.91 4.96 25.11
C GLN A 40 -8.68 6.28 24.91
N THR A 41 -7.99 7.42 24.94
CA THR A 41 -8.61 8.73 24.73
C THR A 41 -8.93 9.08 23.29
N LEU A 42 -8.32 8.41 22.32
CA LEU A 42 -8.39 8.75 20.89
C LEU A 42 -8.78 7.54 20.05
N THR A 43 -9.47 6.56 20.62
CA THR A 43 -9.88 5.39 19.83
C THR A 43 -10.79 5.85 18.70
N ILE A 44 -10.34 5.70 17.44
CA ILE A 44 -11.08 6.12 16.23
C ILE A 44 -11.61 4.96 15.38
N TYR A 45 -11.25 3.69 15.64
CA TYR A 45 -11.85 2.58 14.88
C TYR A 45 -13.33 2.39 15.26
N ARG A 46 -14.21 2.17 14.27
CA ARG A 46 -15.66 1.96 14.47
C ARG A 46 -16.34 1.48 13.19
N SER A 47 -17.61 1.08 13.29
CA SER A 47 -18.39 0.63 12.15
C SER A 47 -19.68 1.43 11.99
N PHE A 48 -20.06 1.71 10.75
CA PHE A 48 -21.31 2.36 10.38
C PHE A 48 -22.11 1.42 9.47
N ARG A 49 -23.44 1.42 9.59
CA ARG A 49 -24.34 0.65 8.74
C ARG A 49 -25.19 1.57 7.89
N PHE A 50 -25.23 1.33 6.59
CA PHE A 50 -26.03 2.05 5.62
C PHE A 50 -27.13 1.13 5.08
N GLY A 51 -28.19 0.97 5.89
CA GLY A 51 -29.28 0.04 5.60
C GLY A 51 -28.79 -1.40 5.47
N GLU A 52 -29.37 -2.14 4.53
CA GLU A 52 -28.91 -3.50 4.16
C GLU A 52 -27.80 -3.47 3.09
N LEU A 53 -27.52 -2.29 2.52
CA LEU A 53 -26.65 -2.15 1.36
C LEU A 53 -25.19 -2.36 1.73
N PHE A 54 -24.68 -1.64 2.74
CA PHE A 54 -23.30 -1.83 3.16
C PHE A 54 -23.03 -1.50 4.63
N ASP A 55 -22.02 -2.17 5.19
CA ASP A 55 -21.33 -1.76 6.42
C ASP A 55 -20.00 -1.09 6.05
N LEU A 56 -19.64 0.01 6.71
CA LEU A 56 -18.32 0.66 6.62
C LEU A 56 -17.58 0.48 7.94
N LEU A 57 -16.48 -0.25 7.92
CA LEU A 57 -15.57 -0.42 9.04
C LEU A 57 -14.38 0.53 8.84
N VAL A 58 -14.15 1.43 9.79
CA VAL A 58 -12.99 2.32 9.80
C VAL A 58 -12.01 1.82 10.84
N THR A 59 -10.74 1.64 10.47
CA THR A 59 -9.67 1.21 11.37
C THR A 59 -8.71 2.35 11.71
N ASP A 60 -8.08 2.24 12.87
CA ASP A 60 -6.91 3.02 13.25
C ASP A 60 -5.64 2.21 12.93
N ASN A 61 -4.88 2.65 11.94
CA ASN A 61 -3.64 2.00 11.50
C ASN A 61 -2.37 2.71 12.01
N ARG A 62 -2.50 3.47 13.11
CA ARG A 62 -1.41 4.27 13.69
C ARG A 62 -1.28 4.09 15.20
N SER A 63 -2.38 4.15 15.95
CA SER A 63 -2.33 4.10 17.42
C SER A 63 -1.97 2.72 17.97
N TYR A 64 -2.40 1.67 17.28
CA TYR A 64 -2.28 0.27 17.74
C TYR A 64 -1.17 -0.51 17.06
N ARG A 65 -0.53 0.08 16.04
CA ARG A 65 0.51 -0.62 15.30
C ARG A 65 1.77 -0.80 16.15
N SER A 66 2.46 -1.90 15.93
CA SER A 66 3.82 -2.09 16.40
C SER A 66 4.76 -1.10 15.73
N ASP A 67 5.99 -1.02 16.24
CA ASP A 67 7.05 -0.29 15.55
C ASP A 67 7.34 -0.93 14.17
N HIS A 68 8.00 -0.16 13.31
CA HIS A 68 8.35 -0.60 11.95
C HIS A 68 9.17 -1.88 11.96
N ALA A 69 8.94 -2.73 10.97
CA ALA A 69 9.61 -4.02 10.92
C ALA A 69 11.13 -3.89 10.79
N VAL A 70 11.59 -2.93 9.99
CA VAL A 70 13.03 -2.65 9.84
C VAL A 70 13.43 -1.52 10.79
N PRO A 71 14.29 -1.79 11.80
CA PRO A 71 14.81 -0.76 12.68
C PRO A 71 15.58 0.32 11.93
N GLU A 72 15.45 1.57 12.38
CA GLU A 72 16.09 2.73 11.75
C GLU A 72 17.62 2.57 11.71
N GLU A 73 18.22 1.95 12.73
CA GLU A 73 19.67 1.70 12.82
C GLU A 73 20.20 0.78 11.72
N ILE A 74 19.41 -0.23 11.34
CA ILE A 74 19.74 -1.08 10.18
C ILE A 74 19.63 -0.25 8.92
N SER A 75 18.55 0.53 8.78
CA SER A 75 18.33 1.23 7.53
C SER A 75 19.32 2.35 7.24
N ALA A 76 19.80 3.05 8.29
CA ALA A 76 20.67 4.21 8.17
C ALA A 76 22.11 3.84 7.76
N THR A 77 22.47 2.56 7.82
CA THR A 77 23.85 2.09 7.64
C THR A 77 24.05 1.26 6.37
N GLN A 78 22.99 0.93 5.63
CA GLN A 78 23.06 0.02 4.49
C GLN A 78 23.02 0.76 3.14
N PRO A 79 24.03 0.58 2.27
CA PRO A 79 23.99 1.09 0.91
C PRO A 79 22.81 0.51 0.13
N GLY A 80 22.05 1.37 -0.55
CA GLY A 80 20.94 0.96 -1.42
C GLY A 80 19.54 1.12 -0.81
N PHE A 81 19.42 1.46 0.46
CA PHE A 81 18.13 1.91 1.02
C PHE A 81 17.96 3.40 0.76
N MET A 82 16.81 3.79 0.21
CA MET A 82 16.51 5.21 -0.01
C MET A 82 16.02 5.89 1.26
N HIS A 83 15.33 5.16 2.14
CA HIS A 83 14.80 5.63 3.41
C HIS A 83 14.41 4.44 4.33
N PRO A 84 14.44 4.53 5.68
CA PRO A 84 14.01 3.46 6.62
C PRO A 84 12.67 2.78 6.33
N ARG A 85 11.82 3.47 5.57
CA ARG A 85 10.42 3.10 5.34
C ARG A 85 10.06 2.99 3.87
N MET A 86 10.99 3.35 2.97
CA MET A 86 10.73 3.38 1.53
C MET A 86 11.84 2.66 0.77
N VAL A 87 11.44 1.79 -0.14
CA VAL A 87 12.34 1.00 -0.99
C VAL A 87 13.29 0.15 -0.14
N MET A 88 12.72 -0.94 0.37
CA MET A 88 13.37 -1.88 1.29
C MET A 88 13.40 -3.28 0.68
N PRO A 89 14.47 -4.09 0.88
CA PRO A 89 14.51 -5.46 0.38
C PRO A 89 13.36 -6.29 0.96
N LEU A 90 12.61 -6.95 0.08
CA LEU A 90 11.42 -7.71 0.45
C LEU A 90 11.73 -8.77 1.52
N GLN A 91 12.77 -9.59 1.29
CA GLN A 91 13.13 -10.67 2.19
C GLN A 91 13.47 -10.14 3.59
N LEU A 92 14.24 -9.06 3.67
CA LEU A 92 14.59 -8.40 4.92
C LEU A 92 13.35 -7.94 5.69
N VAL A 93 12.41 -7.29 4.99
CA VAL A 93 11.16 -6.81 5.60
C VAL A 93 10.34 -7.98 6.14
N ASN A 94 10.17 -9.05 5.36
CA ASN A 94 9.39 -10.22 5.76
C ASN A 94 10.02 -10.96 6.95
N GLU A 95 11.33 -11.18 6.95
CA GLU A 95 12.03 -11.85 8.05
C GLU A 95 11.98 -11.03 9.34
N LEU A 96 12.19 -9.71 9.26
CA LEU A 96 12.09 -8.86 10.44
C LEU A 96 10.65 -8.70 10.92
N ASP A 97 9.66 -8.65 10.03
CA ASP A 97 8.23 -8.65 10.38
C ASP A 97 7.86 -9.89 11.20
N ALA A 98 8.31 -11.08 10.79
CA ALA A 98 8.01 -12.33 11.48
C ALA A 98 8.59 -12.43 12.91
N GLY A 99 9.58 -11.60 13.25
CA GLY A 99 10.18 -11.53 14.58
C GLY A 99 10.67 -12.89 15.05
N ARG A 100 10.24 -13.32 16.25
CA ARG A 100 10.59 -14.62 16.87
C ARG A 100 10.17 -15.87 16.09
N THR A 101 9.33 -15.71 15.07
CA THR A 101 8.87 -16.83 14.22
C THR A 101 9.60 -16.91 12.87
N ALA A 102 10.53 -15.97 12.61
CA ALA A 102 11.33 -15.97 11.39
C ALA A 102 12.08 -17.30 11.18
N ASN A 103 12.36 -17.64 9.92
CA ASN A 103 13.09 -18.85 9.51
C ASN A 103 12.55 -20.15 10.14
N ASN A 104 11.23 -20.32 10.18
CA ASN A 104 10.58 -21.49 10.81
C ASN A 104 10.91 -21.66 12.31
N GLY A 105 11.08 -20.56 13.03
CA GLY A 105 11.40 -20.57 14.46
C GLY A 105 12.90 -20.58 14.78
N ASP A 106 13.76 -20.27 13.80
CA ASP A 106 15.20 -20.04 13.98
C ASP A 106 15.58 -18.59 13.64
N PRO A 107 15.12 -17.61 14.45
CA PRO A 107 15.13 -16.21 14.05
C PRO A 107 16.50 -15.54 14.19
N ASP A 108 17.54 -16.21 14.67
CA ASP A 108 18.77 -15.58 15.17
C ASP A 108 19.54 -14.79 14.11
N THR A 109 19.47 -15.21 12.85
CA THR A 109 20.27 -14.60 11.78
C THR A 109 19.51 -14.48 10.47
N PHE A 110 19.85 -13.44 9.71
CA PHE A 110 19.35 -13.22 8.36
C PHE A 110 20.48 -12.75 7.42
N VAL A 111 20.27 -12.87 6.11
CA VAL A 111 21.25 -12.50 5.09
C VAL A 111 20.92 -11.11 4.54
N VAL A 112 21.88 -10.19 4.63
CA VAL A 112 21.85 -8.92 3.90
C VAL A 112 22.95 -8.94 2.86
N ALA A 113 22.82 -8.15 1.79
CA ALA A 113 23.85 -8.01 0.77
C ALA A 113 25.21 -7.68 1.41
N GLY A 114 26.11 -8.67 1.48
CA GLY A 114 27.45 -8.54 2.06
C GLY A 114 27.71 -9.32 3.36
N GLY A 115 26.72 -10.01 3.96
CA GLY A 115 26.98 -10.91 5.09
C GLY A 115 25.76 -11.34 5.91
N LEU A 116 26.01 -12.25 6.85
CA LEU A 116 25.06 -12.69 7.87
C LEU A 116 24.99 -11.63 8.98
N ILE A 117 23.79 -11.15 9.30
CA ILE A 117 23.56 -10.17 10.37
C ILE A 117 22.63 -10.78 11.43
N PHE A 118 22.83 -10.39 12.69
CA PHE A 118 21.97 -10.76 13.80
C PHE A 118 20.59 -10.09 13.69
N ASN A 119 19.52 -10.87 13.82
CA ASN A 119 18.14 -10.36 13.84
C ASN A 119 17.86 -9.55 15.11
N PRO A 120 17.74 -8.21 15.04
CA PRO A 120 17.42 -7.42 16.23
C PRO A 120 16.01 -7.69 16.78
N ARG A 121 15.13 -8.30 15.98
CA ARG A 121 13.75 -8.68 16.35
C ARG A 121 13.61 -10.16 16.71
N TYR A 122 14.70 -10.90 16.92
CA TYR A 122 14.67 -12.34 17.20
C TYR A 122 13.80 -12.76 18.39
N ASN A 123 13.61 -11.89 19.39
CA ASN A 123 12.74 -12.12 20.54
C ASN A 123 11.41 -11.34 20.48
N SER A 124 11.20 -10.52 19.45
CA SER A 124 10.00 -9.70 19.32
C SER A 124 8.84 -10.51 18.75
N PRO A 125 7.58 -10.20 19.10
CA PRO A 125 6.44 -10.73 18.37
C PRO A 125 6.43 -10.23 16.91
N ALA A 126 5.58 -10.86 16.09
CA ALA A 126 5.39 -10.43 14.71
C ALA A 126 4.85 -8.99 14.64
N GLY A 127 5.08 -8.27 13.54
CA GLY A 127 4.50 -6.95 13.33
C GLY A 127 2.97 -6.99 13.38
N SER A 128 2.37 -5.94 13.92
CA SER A 128 0.91 -5.76 13.92
C SER A 128 0.58 -4.34 13.51
N MET A 129 -0.36 -4.17 12.58
CA MET A 129 -0.91 -2.89 12.13
C MET A 129 -2.15 -2.49 12.95
N LEU A 130 -3.03 -3.46 13.26
CA LEU A 130 -4.28 -3.19 13.97
C LEU A 130 -4.16 -3.36 15.48
N GLY A 131 -3.15 -4.08 15.98
CA GLY A 131 -3.11 -4.55 17.36
C GLY A 131 -4.21 -5.57 17.69
N ALA A 132 -4.02 -6.36 18.74
CA ALA A 132 -4.89 -7.51 19.03
C ALA A 132 -6.38 -7.14 19.23
N ARG A 133 -6.67 -6.09 19.99
CA ARG A 133 -8.05 -5.70 20.32
C ARG A 133 -8.85 -5.26 19.09
N GLN A 134 -8.31 -4.36 18.29
CA GLN A 134 -8.99 -3.86 17.10
C GLN A 134 -9.01 -4.92 15.99
N LYS A 135 -7.97 -5.76 15.86
CA LYS A 135 -8.00 -6.93 14.97
C LYS A 135 -9.15 -7.87 15.30
N GLN A 136 -9.33 -8.23 16.58
CA GLN A 136 -10.45 -9.09 16.98
C GLN A 136 -11.80 -8.41 16.72
N TRP A 137 -11.93 -7.13 17.07
CA TRP A 137 -13.13 -6.35 16.76
C TRP A 137 -13.47 -6.34 15.27
N TRP A 138 -12.47 -6.17 14.40
CA TRP A 138 -12.64 -6.17 12.95
C TRP A 138 -13.17 -7.52 12.46
N LYS A 139 -12.54 -8.62 12.89
CA LYS A 139 -12.99 -9.99 12.58
C LYS A 139 -14.42 -10.24 13.03
N ASP A 140 -14.74 -9.92 14.28
CA ASP A 140 -16.08 -10.11 14.84
C ASP A 140 -17.14 -9.26 14.13
N THR A 141 -16.78 -8.04 13.72
CA THR A 141 -17.71 -7.13 13.02
C THR A 141 -18.03 -7.66 11.63
N LEU A 142 -17.04 -8.19 10.91
CA LEU A 142 -17.27 -8.82 9.61
C LEU A 142 -18.14 -10.08 9.72
N LEU A 143 -17.92 -10.94 10.73
CA LEU A 143 -18.73 -12.15 10.95
C LEU A 143 -20.20 -11.83 11.27
N ARG A 144 -20.45 -10.74 12.01
CA ARG A 144 -21.81 -10.32 12.38
C ARG A 144 -22.53 -9.58 11.27
N SER A 145 -21.81 -8.96 10.36
CA SER A 145 -22.39 -8.17 9.28
C SER A 145 -23.26 -9.04 8.38
N GLN A 146 -24.47 -8.58 8.08
CA GLN A 146 -25.40 -9.20 7.11
C GLN A 146 -25.60 -8.31 5.87
N SER A 147 -24.81 -7.25 5.76
CA SER A 147 -24.94 -6.26 4.70
C SER A 147 -24.41 -6.82 3.38
N ARG A 148 -25.01 -6.36 2.27
CA ARG A 148 -24.66 -6.82 0.93
C ARG A 148 -23.20 -6.55 0.59
N TRP A 149 -22.65 -5.42 1.04
CA TRP A 149 -21.24 -5.08 0.91
C TRP A 149 -20.62 -4.72 2.26
N ARG A 150 -19.30 -4.86 2.32
CA ARG A 150 -18.49 -4.40 3.44
C ARG A 150 -17.39 -3.52 2.89
N PHE A 151 -17.25 -2.31 3.43
CA PHE A 151 -16.14 -1.42 3.13
C PHE A 151 -15.20 -1.35 4.31
N TRP A 152 -13.92 -1.28 4.01
CA TRP A 152 -12.86 -1.08 4.99
C TRP A 152 -12.15 0.24 4.70
N GLY A 153 -12.45 1.26 5.49
CA GLY A 153 -11.68 2.50 5.55
C GLY A 153 -10.36 2.23 6.26
N ASN A 154 -9.30 2.07 5.48
CA ASN A 154 -7.96 1.65 5.90
C ASN A 154 -6.97 2.77 5.54
N SER A 155 -6.12 3.22 6.47
CA SER A 155 -5.30 4.42 6.21
C SER A 155 -4.21 4.20 5.16
N VAL A 156 -3.70 2.97 5.03
CA VAL A 156 -2.55 2.61 4.17
C VAL A 156 -2.89 1.40 3.31
N PRO A 157 -2.39 1.28 2.07
CA PRO A 157 -2.81 0.23 1.15
C PRO A 157 -2.33 -1.16 1.56
N MET A 158 -3.15 -2.15 1.21
CA MET A 158 -2.98 -3.58 1.50
C MET A 158 -2.28 -4.33 0.36
N MET A 159 -2.45 -3.88 -0.89
CA MET A 159 -1.75 -4.44 -2.04
C MET A 159 -0.22 -4.38 -1.85
N ARG A 160 0.48 -5.37 -2.40
CA ARG A 160 1.95 -5.36 -2.52
C ARG A 160 2.39 -4.39 -3.61
N PHE A 161 3.40 -3.58 -3.34
CA PHE A 161 4.06 -2.72 -4.31
C PHE A 161 5.54 -3.10 -4.40
N LEU A 162 5.88 -3.93 -5.39
CA LEU A 162 7.21 -4.48 -5.59
C LEU A 162 7.91 -3.85 -6.81
N ALA A 163 9.21 -3.60 -6.72
CA ALA A 163 10.09 -3.52 -7.89
C ALA A 163 11.01 -4.75 -7.92
N ASP A 164 10.96 -5.50 -9.02
CA ASP A 164 11.65 -6.78 -9.23
C ASP A 164 13.12 -6.60 -9.65
N LEU A 165 13.92 -5.90 -8.85
CA LEU A 165 15.33 -5.65 -9.17
C LEU A 165 16.15 -6.93 -9.39
N SER A 166 15.71 -8.07 -8.84
CA SER A 166 16.36 -9.36 -9.07
C SER A 166 16.32 -9.82 -10.52
N SER A 167 15.33 -9.38 -11.32
CA SER A 167 15.23 -9.73 -12.74
C SER A 167 16.36 -9.15 -13.60
N LEU A 168 17.14 -8.22 -13.06
CA LEU A 168 18.35 -7.70 -13.70
C LEU A 168 19.51 -8.71 -13.70
N GLY A 169 19.45 -9.77 -12.88
CA GLY A 169 20.53 -10.75 -12.74
C GLY A 169 21.81 -10.20 -12.11
N SER A 170 21.75 -9.01 -11.51
CA SER A 170 22.89 -8.28 -10.91
C SER A 170 23.12 -8.61 -9.43
N GLY A 171 22.32 -9.49 -8.84
CA GLY A 171 22.35 -9.82 -7.42
C GLY A 171 21.63 -8.81 -6.52
N LEU A 172 20.92 -7.82 -7.10
CA LEU A 172 20.06 -6.91 -6.36
C LEU A 172 18.80 -7.65 -5.87
N PRO A 173 18.36 -7.44 -4.61
CA PRO A 173 17.13 -8.03 -4.12
C PRO A 173 15.91 -7.27 -4.64
N ASP A 174 14.77 -7.95 -4.76
CA ASP A 174 13.49 -7.26 -4.97
C ASP A 174 13.18 -6.35 -3.78
N VAL A 175 12.54 -5.22 -4.07
CA VAL A 175 12.28 -4.17 -3.08
C VAL A 175 10.79 -3.84 -3.00
N VAL A 176 10.28 -3.75 -1.78
CA VAL A 176 8.94 -3.19 -1.51
C VAL A 176 9.04 -1.67 -1.45
N ILE A 177 8.07 -0.97 -2.04
CA ILE A 177 8.14 0.49 -2.12
C ILE A 177 7.91 1.16 -0.77
N SER A 178 6.99 0.66 0.06
CA SER A 178 6.71 1.21 1.39
C SER A 178 6.57 0.12 2.44
N SER A 179 7.49 0.09 3.40
CA SER A 179 7.39 -0.74 4.60
C SER A 179 6.67 -0.02 5.77
N ASP A 180 6.19 1.21 5.57
CA ASP A 180 5.23 1.86 6.48
C ASP A 180 3.79 1.38 6.27
N SER A 181 3.48 0.94 5.04
CA SER A 181 2.20 0.31 4.67
C SER A 181 2.16 -1.18 5.01
N TRP A 182 1.10 -1.89 4.62
CA TRP A 182 0.92 -3.31 4.94
C TRP A 182 2.00 -4.25 4.38
N ASP A 183 2.81 -3.79 3.43
CA ASP A 183 4.02 -4.52 3.00
C ASP A 183 5.07 -4.68 4.10
N GLY A 184 5.05 -3.83 5.13
CA GLY A 184 5.85 -3.99 6.35
C GLY A 184 5.26 -4.93 7.41
N TYR A 185 4.04 -5.44 7.19
CA TYR A 185 3.25 -6.19 8.17
C TYR A 185 2.61 -7.42 7.52
N ALA A 186 3.41 -8.15 6.72
CA ALA A 186 2.94 -9.26 5.89
C ALA A 186 2.31 -10.39 6.72
N THR A 187 2.83 -10.65 7.92
CA THR A 187 2.31 -11.66 8.84
C THR A 187 0.85 -11.38 9.20
N GLU A 188 0.54 -10.16 9.65
CA GLU A 188 -0.84 -9.79 9.98
C GLU A 188 -1.72 -9.65 8.74
N ARG A 189 -1.20 -9.11 7.62
CA ARG A 189 -1.94 -9.09 6.34
C ARG A 189 -2.41 -10.50 5.96
N ASN A 190 -1.50 -11.46 5.95
CA ASN A 190 -1.81 -12.84 5.57
C ASN A 190 -2.79 -13.48 6.56
N GLU A 191 -2.66 -13.21 7.86
CA GLU A 191 -3.63 -13.65 8.88
C GLU A 191 -5.05 -13.15 8.58
N LEU A 192 -5.19 -11.86 8.22
CA LEU A 192 -6.48 -11.26 7.92
C LEU A 192 -7.08 -11.81 6.61
N MET A 193 -6.27 -11.97 5.56
CA MET A 193 -6.77 -12.51 4.30
C MET A 193 -7.15 -13.99 4.42
N GLN A 194 -6.39 -14.80 5.17
CA GLN A 194 -6.76 -16.18 5.47
C GLN A 194 -8.04 -16.27 6.30
N PHE A 195 -8.25 -15.33 7.23
CA PHE A 195 -9.50 -15.22 7.97
C PHE A 195 -10.68 -14.95 7.02
N LEU A 196 -10.56 -14.02 6.07
CA LEU A 196 -11.62 -13.73 5.10
C LEU A 196 -11.94 -14.96 4.25
N LYS A 197 -10.90 -15.64 3.74
CA LYS A 197 -11.02 -16.86 2.94
C LYS A 197 -11.71 -17.99 3.72
N THR A 198 -11.26 -18.26 4.94
CA THR A 198 -11.80 -19.32 5.81
C THR A 198 -13.29 -19.10 6.13
N ASN A 199 -13.72 -17.83 6.23
CA ASN A 199 -15.09 -17.48 6.56
C ASN A 199 -15.95 -17.12 5.33
N ASN A 200 -15.44 -17.35 4.11
CA ASN A 200 -16.12 -17.02 2.84
C ASN A 200 -16.59 -15.55 2.78
N ILE A 201 -15.77 -14.62 3.25
CA ILE A 201 -16.04 -13.18 3.22
C ILE A 201 -15.37 -12.59 1.98
N ASN A 202 -16.11 -12.43 0.90
CA ASN A 202 -15.62 -12.00 -0.42
C ASN A 202 -16.32 -10.74 -0.97
N ASN A 203 -17.12 -10.07 -0.15
CA ASN A 203 -17.77 -8.80 -0.47
C ASN A 203 -17.13 -7.62 0.30
N LEU A 204 -15.87 -7.77 0.74
CA LEU A 204 -15.09 -6.73 1.39
C LEU A 204 -14.29 -5.93 0.37
N ILE A 205 -14.35 -4.60 0.49
CA ILE A 205 -13.63 -3.64 -0.35
C ILE A 205 -12.74 -2.77 0.54
N SER A 206 -11.44 -2.73 0.27
CA SER A 206 -10.49 -1.85 0.96
C SER A 206 -10.43 -0.48 0.28
N LEU A 207 -10.54 0.59 1.06
CA LEU A 207 -10.42 1.97 0.61
C LEU A 207 -9.27 2.63 1.38
N SER A 208 -8.23 3.05 0.67
CA SER A 208 -7.02 3.58 1.30
C SER A 208 -6.41 4.79 0.59
N GLY A 209 -5.40 5.38 1.22
CA GLY A 209 -4.63 6.52 0.69
C GLY A 209 -3.15 6.42 1.06
N ASP A 210 -2.58 7.48 1.65
CA ASP A 210 -1.21 7.59 2.20
C ASP A 210 -0.05 7.54 1.19
N LEU A 211 -0.08 6.65 0.19
CA LEU A 211 0.99 6.57 -0.82
C LEU A 211 1.02 7.74 -1.81
N HIS A 212 -0.02 8.59 -1.85
CA HIS A 212 -0.13 9.74 -2.76
C HIS A 212 -0.05 9.35 -4.25
N GLY A 213 -0.72 8.27 -4.62
CA GLY A 213 -0.94 7.86 -5.99
C GLY A 213 -2.25 7.08 -6.10
N HIS A 214 -2.87 7.07 -7.27
CA HIS A 214 -4.07 6.29 -7.53
C HIS A 214 -3.70 4.87 -7.93
N PHE A 215 -4.30 3.88 -7.25
CA PHE A 215 -4.14 2.47 -7.60
C PHE A 215 -5.47 1.73 -7.49
N ALA A 216 -5.64 0.71 -8.31
CA ALA A 216 -6.76 -0.21 -8.20
C ALA A 216 -6.29 -1.64 -8.49
N GLY A 217 -6.80 -2.60 -7.76
CA GLY A 217 -6.39 -3.98 -7.90
C GLY A 217 -7.02 -4.89 -6.85
N THR A 218 -6.33 -6.00 -6.58
CA THR A 218 -6.76 -6.98 -5.58
C THR A 218 -5.68 -7.25 -4.55
N VAL A 219 -6.09 -7.55 -3.33
CA VAL A 219 -5.22 -8.06 -2.28
C VAL A 219 -5.27 -9.58 -2.32
N MET A 220 -4.09 -10.19 -2.36
CA MET A 220 -3.94 -11.64 -2.42
C MET A 220 -3.89 -12.23 -1.00
N ASP A 221 -4.35 -13.46 -0.83
CA ASP A 221 -4.27 -14.17 0.46
C ASP A 221 -2.84 -14.50 0.89
N ASN A 222 -1.92 -14.62 -0.06
CA ASN A 222 -0.49 -14.62 0.17
C ASN A 222 0.24 -14.05 -1.05
N HIS A 223 0.76 -12.83 -0.95
CA HIS A 223 1.51 -12.19 -2.02
C HIS A 223 2.85 -12.88 -2.35
N ASP A 224 3.37 -13.71 -1.45
CA ASP A 224 4.66 -14.40 -1.63
C ASP A 224 4.50 -15.83 -2.22
N SER A 225 3.27 -16.23 -2.61
CA SER A 225 2.98 -17.55 -3.19
C SER A 225 2.26 -17.45 -4.54
N ALA A 226 3.01 -17.16 -5.61
CA ALA A 226 2.46 -16.90 -6.94
C ALA A 226 1.57 -18.04 -7.50
N GLU A 227 1.84 -19.31 -7.17
CA GLU A 227 1.08 -20.46 -7.70
C GLU A 227 -0.24 -20.73 -6.95
N LEU A 228 -0.38 -20.26 -5.71
CA LEU A 228 -1.53 -20.60 -4.84
C LEU A 228 -2.34 -19.38 -4.40
N ALA A 229 -1.88 -18.17 -4.74
CA ALA A 229 -2.50 -16.93 -4.34
C ALA A 229 -3.88 -16.74 -4.99
N SER A 230 -4.87 -16.36 -4.18
CA SER A 230 -6.22 -16.03 -4.62
C SER A 230 -6.61 -14.62 -4.19
N ALA A 231 -7.26 -13.88 -5.10
CA ALA A 231 -7.76 -12.54 -4.82
C ALA A 231 -8.85 -12.61 -3.74
N THR A 232 -8.64 -11.87 -2.65
CA THR A 232 -9.50 -11.90 -1.46
C THR A 232 -10.30 -10.61 -1.31
N VAL A 233 -9.68 -9.46 -1.57
CA VAL A 233 -10.27 -8.12 -1.40
C VAL A 233 -9.99 -7.30 -2.64
N ALA A 234 -10.98 -6.55 -3.15
CA ALA A 234 -10.71 -5.49 -4.10
C ALA A 234 -10.26 -4.24 -3.34
N GLU A 235 -9.21 -3.57 -3.81
CA GLU A 235 -8.68 -2.38 -3.16
C GLU A 235 -8.61 -1.19 -4.13
N LEU A 236 -9.05 -0.04 -3.62
CA LEU A 236 -8.97 1.25 -4.28
C LEU A 236 -8.09 2.16 -3.41
N VAL A 237 -6.96 2.58 -3.96
CA VAL A 237 -6.03 3.53 -3.33
C VAL A 237 -6.22 4.87 -4.00
N CYS A 238 -6.51 5.88 -3.20
CA CYS A 238 -6.70 7.24 -3.68
C CYS A 238 -5.39 8.04 -3.63
N GLY A 239 -5.16 8.84 -4.66
CA GLY A 239 -4.13 9.86 -4.68
C GLY A 239 -4.33 10.92 -3.60
N SER A 240 -3.34 11.77 -3.43
CA SER A 240 -3.42 12.89 -2.51
C SER A 240 -4.27 14.02 -3.09
N ILE A 241 -4.91 14.80 -2.22
CA ILE A 241 -5.58 16.04 -2.65
C ILE A 241 -4.54 17.09 -3.06
N SER A 242 -3.52 17.30 -2.22
CA SER A 242 -2.52 18.36 -2.44
C SER A 242 -1.10 18.03 -1.95
N SER A 243 -0.89 16.87 -1.32
CA SER A 243 0.45 16.44 -0.91
C SER A 243 1.27 16.01 -2.13
N ILE A 244 2.60 16.16 -2.07
CA ILE A 244 3.50 15.66 -3.11
C ILE A 244 3.17 14.22 -3.52
N SER A 245 3.11 13.94 -4.83
CA SER A 245 2.78 12.62 -5.34
C SER A 245 3.85 11.57 -5.00
N MET A 246 3.48 10.30 -5.08
CA MET A 246 4.41 9.18 -4.91
C MET A 246 5.60 9.30 -5.85
N PHE A 247 5.32 9.59 -7.13
CA PHE A 247 6.31 9.76 -8.17
C PHE A 247 7.27 10.90 -7.85
N ALA A 248 6.75 12.09 -7.53
CA ALA A 248 7.57 13.25 -7.25
C ALA A 248 8.43 13.04 -5.99
N ALA A 249 7.88 12.42 -4.94
CA ALA A 249 8.62 12.11 -3.72
C ALA A 249 9.77 11.12 -3.97
N ILE A 250 9.51 10.01 -4.68
CA ILE A 250 10.53 9.01 -4.99
C ILE A 250 11.58 9.59 -5.95
N LYS A 251 11.17 10.36 -6.96
CA LYS A 251 12.09 11.05 -7.86
C LYS A 251 13.00 12.01 -7.10
N GLN A 252 12.46 12.81 -6.19
CA GLN A 252 13.23 13.75 -5.36
C GLN A 252 14.25 13.02 -4.46
N LEU A 253 13.85 11.91 -3.82
CA LEU A 253 14.75 11.12 -2.97
C LEU A 253 15.86 10.40 -3.77
N SER A 254 15.62 10.11 -5.05
CA SER A 254 16.58 9.45 -5.93
C SER A 254 17.60 10.38 -6.59
N TYR A 255 17.40 11.70 -6.54
CA TYR A 255 18.27 12.65 -7.22
C TYR A 255 19.58 12.89 -6.45
N ARG A 256 20.70 12.82 -7.17
CA ARG A 256 22.06 13.05 -6.66
C ARG A 256 22.83 13.92 -7.65
N GLU A 257 23.67 14.83 -7.17
CA GLU A 257 24.51 15.68 -8.05
C GLU A 257 25.53 14.87 -8.85
N ASN A 258 26.09 13.81 -8.26
CA ASN A 258 27.08 12.93 -8.88
C ASN A 258 26.68 11.46 -8.67
N PRO A 259 25.67 10.95 -9.39
CA PRO A 259 25.14 9.60 -9.17
C PRO A 259 26.14 8.54 -9.65
N THR A 260 26.26 7.47 -8.85
CA THR A 260 26.92 6.22 -9.23
C THR A 260 26.20 5.54 -10.41
N GLU A 261 26.83 4.55 -11.04
CA GLU A 261 26.21 3.77 -12.13
C GLU A 261 24.90 3.10 -11.70
N LEU A 262 24.88 2.56 -10.47
CA LEU A 262 23.67 1.97 -9.90
C LEU A 262 22.58 3.02 -9.70
N GLU A 263 22.92 4.20 -9.19
CA GLU A 263 21.93 5.28 -9.01
C GLU A 263 21.38 5.78 -10.35
N GLN A 264 22.21 5.89 -11.39
CA GLN A 264 21.74 6.23 -12.75
C GLN A 264 20.80 5.16 -13.32
N LEU A 265 21.10 3.88 -13.08
CA LEU A 265 20.22 2.77 -13.45
C LEU A 265 18.86 2.88 -12.73
N LEU A 266 18.87 3.09 -11.41
CA LEU A 266 17.65 3.20 -10.61
C LEU A 266 16.83 4.45 -10.97
N GLN A 267 17.47 5.57 -11.29
CA GLN A 267 16.78 6.78 -11.75
C GLN A 267 15.95 6.52 -13.02
N ARG A 268 16.46 5.71 -13.96
CA ARG A 268 15.72 5.33 -15.18
C ARG A 268 14.48 4.48 -14.90
N LEU A 269 14.44 3.75 -13.79
CA LEU A 269 13.25 3.01 -13.34
C LEU A 269 12.15 3.95 -12.83
N ILE A 270 12.52 5.16 -12.43
CA ILE A 270 11.60 6.16 -11.90
C ILE A 270 11.16 7.10 -13.03
N SER A 271 12.10 7.68 -13.77
CA SER A 271 11.80 8.60 -14.86
C SER A 271 12.89 8.64 -15.94
N TYR A 272 12.54 9.03 -17.15
CA TYR A 272 13.50 9.31 -18.22
C TYR A 272 13.03 10.48 -19.08
N GLU A 273 13.94 11.07 -19.86
CA GLU A 273 13.61 12.09 -20.85
C GLU A 273 13.26 11.47 -22.20
N THR A 274 12.24 12.02 -22.87
CA THR A 274 11.91 11.59 -24.24
C THR A 274 12.91 12.14 -25.25
N ALA A 275 12.92 11.57 -26.46
CA ALA A 275 13.73 12.08 -27.57
C ALA A 275 13.35 13.52 -28.01
N GLN A 276 12.20 14.04 -27.54
CA GLN A 276 11.73 15.41 -27.81
C GLN A 276 12.21 16.40 -26.74
N SER A 277 12.83 15.91 -25.66
CA SER A 277 13.37 16.73 -24.58
C SER A 277 14.47 17.67 -25.09
N THR A 278 14.47 18.91 -24.58
CA THR A 278 15.53 19.90 -24.87
C THR A 278 16.04 20.52 -23.58
N ALA A 279 17.26 21.09 -23.60
CA ALA A 279 17.86 21.72 -22.42
C ALA A 279 16.99 22.81 -21.76
N ASN A 280 16.11 23.46 -22.52
CA ASN A 280 15.22 24.51 -22.03
C ASN A 280 13.76 24.04 -21.82
N ASN A 281 13.44 22.80 -22.21
CA ASN A 281 12.12 22.22 -22.05
C ASN A 281 12.25 20.69 -21.89
N PRO A 282 12.62 20.21 -20.68
CA PRO A 282 12.76 18.79 -20.45
C PRO A 282 11.39 18.12 -20.43
N VAL A 283 11.24 17.06 -21.22
CA VAL A 283 10.00 16.26 -21.25
C VAL A 283 10.28 14.94 -20.56
N HIS A 284 9.83 14.83 -19.30
CA HIS A 284 10.03 13.63 -18.49
C HIS A 284 8.83 12.70 -18.56
N VAL A 285 9.11 11.40 -18.73
CA VAL A 285 8.13 10.32 -18.58
C VAL A 285 8.19 9.80 -17.15
N ASN A 286 7.02 9.63 -16.53
CA ASN A 286 6.89 8.88 -15.28
C ASN A 286 6.98 7.38 -15.57
N ASN A 287 8.17 6.81 -15.39
CA ASN A 287 8.43 5.39 -15.64
C ASN A 287 8.14 4.51 -14.41
N LEU A 288 7.83 5.12 -13.25
CA LEU A 288 7.56 4.39 -12.01
C LEU A 288 6.31 3.52 -12.14
N ASN A 289 5.25 4.02 -12.80
CA ASN A 289 4.07 3.21 -13.11
C ASN A 289 4.43 1.94 -13.90
N ASN A 290 5.34 2.08 -14.87
CA ASN A 290 5.80 0.97 -15.71
C ASN A 290 6.65 -0.03 -14.92
N THR A 291 7.53 0.46 -14.05
CA THR A 291 8.28 -0.37 -13.10
C THR A 291 7.34 -1.20 -12.22
N LEU A 292 6.27 -0.61 -11.68
CA LEU A 292 5.32 -1.31 -10.82
C LEU A 292 4.42 -2.29 -11.58
N THR A 293 4.00 -1.96 -12.80
CA THR A 293 2.98 -2.74 -13.51
C THR A 293 3.55 -3.73 -14.53
N ARG A 294 4.72 -3.45 -15.11
CA ARG A 294 5.35 -4.25 -16.18
C ARG A 294 6.72 -4.81 -15.81
N GLY A 295 7.34 -4.29 -14.75
CA GLY A 295 8.64 -4.74 -14.23
C GLY A 295 9.82 -3.90 -14.70
N VAL A 296 10.97 -4.11 -14.04
CA VAL A 296 12.17 -3.28 -14.23
C VAL A 296 12.79 -3.43 -15.63
N LEU A 297 12.72 -4.61 -16.24
CA LEU A 297 13.24 -4.83 -17.60
C LEU A 297 12.45 -4.04 -18.65
N ALA A 298 11.12 -4.06 -18.55
CA ALA A 298 10.24 -3.26 -19.43
C ALA A 298 10.50 -1.76 -19.24
N SER A 299 10.68 -1.33 -17.99
CA SER A 299 11.02 0.04 -17.63
C SER A 299 12.35 0.51 -18.22
N LEU A 300 13.40 -0.31 -18.14
CA LEU A 300 14.71 0.02 -18.75
C LEU A 300 14.68 0.07 -20.27
N ALA A 301 13.92 -0.83 -20.89
CA ALA A 301 13.76 -0.86 -22.34
C ALA A 301 12.97 0.36 -22.85
N ALA A 302 11.91 0.77 -22.15
CA ALA A 302 11.20 2.03 -22.42
C ALA A 302 12.14 3.24 -22.31
N ALA A 303 12.91 3.33 -21.23
CA ALA A 303 13.89 4.40 -21.04
C ALA A 303 14.99 4.40 -22.12
N ALA A 304 15.44 3.24 -22.58
CA ALA A 304 16.43 3.14 -23.66
C ALA A 304 15.87 3.59 -25.01
N SER A 305 14.58 3.36 -25.26
CA SER A 305 13.90 3.82 -26.48
C SER A 305 13.62 5.33 -26.48
N GLN A 306 13.59 5.97 -25.31
CA GLN A 306 13.19 7.38 -25.12
C GLN A 306 11.79 7.69 -25.73
N THR A 307 10.92 6.68 -25.78
CA THR A 307 9.53 6.79 -26.25
C THR A 307 8.55 6.42 -25.16
N GLU A 308 7.30 6.85 -25.29
CA GLU A 308 6.17 6.38 -24.47
C GLU A 308 5.55 5.10 -25.07
N THR A 309 6.40 4.20 -25.58
CA THR A 309 5.92 2.94 -26.15
C THR A 309 5.97 1.85 -25.09
N THR A 310 4.81 1.26 -24.81
CA THR A 310 4.70 0.13 -23.90
C THR A 310 5.35 -1.10 -24.52
N LEU A 311 6.26 -1.72 -23.79
CA LEU A 311 6.81 -3.03 -24.15
C LEU A 311 6.07 -4.06 -23.30
N ASP A 312 5.18 -4.83 -23.95
CA ASP A 312 4.41 -5.85 -23.25
C ASP A 312 5.33 -6.94 -22.71
N THR A 313 5.32 -7.10 -21.39
CA THR A 313 5.77 -8.31 -20.71
C THR A 313 4.60 -9.27 -20.53
N GLU A 314 4.89 -10.56 -20.55
CA GLU A 314 3.91 -11.61 -20.26
C GLU A 314 3.24 -11.32 -18.90
N PRO A 315 1.90 -11.35 -18.79
CA PRO A 315 1.19 -11.05 -17.55
C PRO A 315 1.71 -11.82 -16.32
N ASP A 316 2.08 -13.08 -16.50
CA ASP A 316 2.59 -13.97 -15.45
C ASP A 316 4.00 -13.60 -14.97
N GLN A 317 4.71 -12.74 -15.69
CA GLN A 317 6.05 -12.27 -15.35
C GLN A 317 6.06 -10.85 -14.76
N ARG A 318 4.89 -10.24 -14.55
CA ARG A 318 4.78 -8.92 -13.93
C ARG A 318 5.07 -9.02 -12.41
N PRO A 319 5.77 -8.05 -11.81
CA PRO A 319 6.06 -8.09 -10.37
C PRO A 319 4.82 -7.92 -9.48
N ASN A 320 3.79 -7.23 -10.00
CA ASN A 320 2.55 -6.97 -9.27
C ASN A 320 1.33 -7.26 -10.16
N PRO A 321 1.06 -8.54 -10.49
CA PRO A 321 -0.03 -8.91 -11.39
C PRO A 321 -1.41 -8.56 -10.83
N HIS A 322 -1.51 -8.34 -9.52
CA HIS A 322 -2.71 -7.93 -8.81
C HIS A 322 -3.05 -6.43 -8.96
N ILE A 323 -2.09 -5.58 -9.39
CA ILE A 323 -2.32 -4.16 -9.67
C ILE A 323 -2.85 -4.01 -11.09
N LYS A 324 -4.10 -3.54 -11.22
CA LYS A 324 -4.77 -3.30 -12.51
C LYS A 324 -4.63 -1.88 -13.01
N TYR A 325 -4.40 -0.94 -12.11
CA TYR A 325 -4.20 0.46 -12.43
C TYR A 325 -3.18 1.09 -11.50
N ALA A 326 -2.30 1.91 -12.06
CA ALA A 326 -1.32 2.69 -11.35
C ALA A 326 -1.18 4.08 -11.97
N ASP A 327 -1.37 5.10 -11.15
CA ASP A 327 -1.11 6.49 -11.45
C ASP A 327 -0.41 7.13 -10.25
N THR A 328 0.91 6.92 -10.19
CA THR A 328 1.79 7.38 -9.10
C THR A 328 1.96 8.89 -9.03
N ASP A 329 1.49 9.64 -10.02
CA ASP A 329 1.58 11.11 -10.08
C ASP A 329 0.22 11.81 -10.04
N GLY A 330 -0.87 11.04 -9.89
CA GLY A 330 -2.22 11.58 -9.86
C GLY A 330 -2.59 12.20 -8.51
N HIS A 331 -3.14 13.42 -8.56
CA HIS A 331 -3.83 14.05 -7.44
C HIS A 331 -5.34 14.03 -7.65
N GLY A 332 -6.11 13.83 -6.59
CA GLY A 332 -7.56 13.88 -6.67
C GLY A 332 -8.25 13.00 -5.64
N TYR A 333 -9.36 12.38 -6.04
CA TYR A 333 -10.27 11.70 -5.13
C TYR A 333 -10.91 10.45 -5.77
N GLY A 334 -11.44 9.56 -4.93
CA GLY A 334 -12.23 8.41 -5.35
C GLY A 334 -13.73 8.66 -5.21
N LEU A 335 -14.51 8.18 -6.17
CA LEU A 335 -15.97 8.10 -6.12
C LEU A 335 -16.39 6.63 -6.14
N ILE A 336 -17.41 6.28 -5.36
CA ILE A 336 -17.95 4.91 -5.32
C ILE A 336 -19.47 4.99 -5.43
N ASP A 337 -19.99 4.42 -6.51
CA ASP A 337 -21.41 4.15 -6.70
C ASP A 337 -21.69 2.68 -6.37
N VAL A 338 -22.51 2.45 -5.35
CA VAL A 338 -22.82 1.10 -4.86
C VAL A 338 -24.28 0.73 -5.11
N THR A 339 -24.47 -0.44 -5.69
CA THR A 339 -25.78 -1.11 -5.85
C THR A 339 -25.73 -2.48 -5.18
N SER A 340 -26.83 -3.23 -5.14
CA SER A 340 -26.79 -4.60 -4.62
C SER A 340 -25.91 -5.52 -5.47
N ASP A 341 -25.80 -5.28 -6.77
CA ASP A 341 -25.22 -6.27 -7.69
C ASP A 341 -23.80 -5.92 -8.14
N GLN A 342 -23.43 -4.64 -8.04
CA GLN A 342 -22.10 -4.18 -8.41
C GLN A 342 -21.71 -2.87 -7.71
N LEU A 343 -20.41 -2.61 -7.74
CA LEU A 343 -19.81 -1.32 -7.44
C LEU A 343 -19.20 -0.74 -8.72
N ARG A 344 -19.38 0.56 -8.94
CA ARG A 344 -18.54 1.34 -9.85
C ARG A 344 -17.65 2.23 -9.00
N ALA A 345 -16.34 2.03 -9.09
CA ALA A 345 -15.35 2.87 -8.43
C ALA A 345 -14.66 3.73 -9.50
N THR A 346 -14.56 5.03 -9.28
CA THR A 346 -13.89 5.96 -10.19
C THR A 346 -12.81 6.73 -9.45
N LEU A 347 -11.57 6.61 -9.90
CA LEU A 347 -10.45 7.43 -9.45
C LEU A 347 -10.36 8.65 -10.36
N VAL A 348 -10.58 9.84 -9.81
CA VAL A 348 -10.62 11.11 -10.53
C VAL A 348 -9.30 11.85 -10.28
N THR A 349 -8.55 12.10 -11.35
CA THR A 349 -7.34 12.93 -11.31
C THR A 349 -7.68 14.37 -11.73
N ILE A 350 -7.35 15.35 -10.91
CA ILE A 350 -7.62 16.78 -11.16
C ILE A 350 -6.48 17.49 -11.91
N ASP A 351 -6.80 18.58 -12.62
CA ASP A 351 -5.82 19.36 -13.39
C ASP A 351 -5.00 20.27 -12.45
N GLY A 352 -3.92 19.70 -11.88
CA GLY A 352 -2.93 20.44 -11.10
C GLY A 352 -3.40 20.90 -9.71
N ILE A 353 -2.43 21.04 -8.80
CA ILE A 353 -2.68 21.37 -7.38
C ILE A 353 -1.92 22.62 -6.90
N THR A 354 -1.22 23.30 -7.81
CA THR A 354 -0.32 24.41 -7.50
C THR A 354 -0.95 25.78 -7.71
N LEU A 355 -2.09 25.85 -8.38
CA LEU A 355 -2.84 27.08 -8.62
C LEU A 355 -4.12 27.08 -7.78
N ASP A 356 -4.33 28.15 -7.01
CA ASP A 356 -5.63 28.41 -6.39
C ASP A 356 -6.62 28.89 -7.45
N THR A 357 -7.64 28.07 -7.71
CA THR A 357 -8.71 28.34 -8.69
C THR A 357 -9.92 29.02 -8.07
N GLY A 358 -9.89 29.36 -6.77
CA GLY A 358 -10.98 30.02 -6.08
C GLY A 358 -12.27 29.20 -6.11
N SER A 359 -13.34 29.77 -6.69
CA SER A 359 -14.62 29.07 -6.86
C SER A 359 -14.73 28.24 -8.14
N ASP A 360 -13.74 28.36 -9.04
CA ASP A 360 -13.72 27.59 -10.29
C ASP A 360 -13.18 26.17 -10.03
N SER A 361 -13.57 25.22 -10.88
CA SER A 361 -13.02 23.86 -10.80
C SER A 361 -11.55 23.88 -11.24
N PRO A 362 -10.64 23.17 -10.54
CA PRO A 362 -9.30 22.95 -11.06
C PRO A 362 -9.33 22.28 -12.43
N GLY A 363 -10.39 21.52 -12.74
CA GLY A 363 -10.50 20.68 -13.93
C GLY A 363 -10.27 19.21 -13.61
N LYS A 364 -10.46 18.34 -14.59
CA LYS A 364 -10.24 16.89 -14.49
C LYS A 364 -9.33 16.46 -15.62
N GLN A 365 -8.17 15.91 -15.27
CA GLN A 365 -7.19 15.40 -16.22
C GLN A 365 -7.65 14.05 -16.79
N ARG A 366 -8.15 13.17 -15.91
CA ARG A 366 -8.64 11.83 -16.27
C ARG A 366 -9.56 11.25 -15.21
N GLU A 367 -10.36 10.28 -15.62
CA GLU A 367 -11.18 9.42 -14.76
C GLU A 367 -10.90 7.98 -15.12
N ALA A 368 -10.44 7.18 -14.16
CA ALA A 368 -10.27 5.73 -14.31
C ALA A 368 -11.39 5.02 -13.54
N SER A 369 -12.29 4.37 -14.27
CA SER A 369 -13.46 3.68 -13.71
C SER A 369 -13.30 2.16 -13.74
N PHE A 370 -13.76 1.51 -12.67
CA PHE A 370 -13.68 0.07 -12.45
C PHE A 370 -15.05 -0.46 -12.06
N VAL A 371 -15.36 -1.67 -12.50
CA VAL A 371 -16.53 -2.43 -12.06
C VAL A 371 -16.07 -3.57 -11.17
N ILE A 372 -16.68 -3.67 -9.99
CA ILE A 372 -16.49 -4.78 -9.05
C ILE A 372 -17.86 -5.47 -8.92
N PRO A 373 -18.05 -6.65 -9.51
CA PRO A 373 -19.31 -7.37 -9.40
C PRO A 373 -19.46 -7.95 -7.99
N HIS A 374 -20.70 -8.06 -7.51
CA HIS A 374 -20.98 -8.87 -6.33
C HIS A 374 -20.77 -10.35 -6.69
N VAL A 375 -20.01 -11.06 -5.88
CA VAL A 375 -19.71 -12.48 -6.09
C VAL A 375 -20.45 -13.35 -5.08
N ASN A 376 -20.78 -14.59 -5.44
CA ASN A 376 -21.38 -15.53 -4.50
C ASN A 376 -20.35 -16.03 -3.49
N ALA A 377 -20.78 -16.54 -2.34
CA ALA A 377 -19.87 -17.10 -1.34
C ALA A 377 -18.95 -18.18 -1.96
N GLY A 378 -17.64 -18.03 -1.78
CA GLY A 378 -16.62 -18.95 -2.29
C GLY A 378 -16.06 -18.61 -3.68
N GLU A 379 -16.65 -17.65 -4.39
CA GLU A 379 -16.06 -17.07 -5.60
C GLU A 379 -15.00 -16.03 -5.23
N ALA A 380 -13.94 -15.92 -6.04
CA ALA A 380 -12.87 -14.95 -5.84
C ALA A 380 -13.34 -13.53 -6.19
N THR A 381 -12.89 -12.57 -5.40
CA THR A 381 -13.12 -11.15 -5.68
C THR A 381 -12.40 -10.74 -6.97
N SER A 382 -13.02 -9.89 -7.78
CA SER A 382 -12.41 -9.38 -9.01
C SER A 382 -12.68 -7.88 -9.19
N ILE A 383 -11.83 -7.24 -9.98
CA ILE A 383 -11.97 -5.85 -10.42
C ILE A 383 -11.69 -5.82 -11.93
N SER A 384 -12.50 -5.09 -12.69
CA SER A 384 -12.30 -4.94 -14.13
C SER A 384 -10.98 -4.22 -14.44
N GLU A 385 -10.53 -4.31 -15.69
CA GLU A 385 -9.59 -3.33 -16.23
C GLU A 385 -10.20 -1.92 -16.19
N ALA A 386 -9.35 -0.90 -16.20
CA ALA A 386 -9.78 0.50 -16.14
C ALA A 386 -10.47 0.94 -17.44
N GLU A 387 -11.66 1.52 -17.32
CA GLU A 387 -12.26 2.39 -18.34
C GLU A 387 -11.75 3.82 -18.11
N ILE A 388 -10.94 4.34 -19.02
CA ILE A 388 -10.29 5.65 -18.86
C ILE A 388 -10.92 6.70 -19.77
N ILE A 389 -11.31 7.83 -19.20
CA ILE A 389 -11.67 9.05 -19.91
C ILE A 389 -10.59 10.10 -19.64
N GLY A 390 -10.09 10.76 -20.68
CA GLY A 390 -8.99 11.73 -20.60
C GLY A 390 -7.64 11.14 -20.99
N THR A 391 -6.53 11.76 -20.59
CA THR A 391 -5.19 11.28 -20.93
C THR A 391 -4.75 10.19 -19.94
N PRO A 392 -4.56 8.93 -20.38
CA PRO A 392 -4.14 7.86 -19.49
C PRO A 392 -2.71 8.08 -18.96
N PRO A 393 -2.38 7.59 -17.75
CA PRO A 393 -1.02 7.60 -17.26
C PRO A 393 -0.19 6.56 -18.02
N PHE A 394 1.04 6.90 -18.43
CA PHE A 394 1.99 5.92 -18.95
C PHE A 394 2.20 4.81 -17.89
N PRO A 395 2.25 3.51 -18.25
CA PRO A 395 2.35 2.94 -19.61
C PRO A 395 1.01 2.51 -20.23
N ILE A 396 -0.12 3.03 -19.76
CA ILE A 396 -1.42 2.70 -20.37
C ILE A 396 -1.54 3.47 -21.69
N SER A 397 -1.80 2.75 -22.78
CA SER A 397 -1.96 3.35 -24.10
C SER A 397 -3.28 4.14 -24.20
N PRO A 398 -3.31 5.23 -25.00
CA PRO A 398 -4.52 6.03 -25.29
C PRO A 398 -5.70 5.24 -25.89
#